data_AF-A0A919EBK5-F1
#
_entry.id   AF-A0A919EBK5-F1
#
_cell.length_a   1.000
_cell.length_b   1.000
_cell.length_c   1.000
_cell.angle_alpha   90.00
_cell.angle_beta   90.00
_cell.angle_gamma   90.00
#
_symmetry.space_group_name_H-M   'P 1'
#
loop_
_entity.id
_entity.type
_entity.pdbx_description
1 polymer ?
#
loop_
_entity_poly.entity_id
_entity_poly.type
_entity_poly.pdbx_seq_one_letter_code
_entity_poly.pdbx_strand_id
1 'polypeptide(L)'
;MSIDEPAPPGPRPLSARSVVLSLLLGAHPPELPGRDLVQLVAEFGIGASTARAALSRMAAAGDLRRTETGYRLSDRLLERQRRQDEAVRPRTRAWDGDWEMVVITATGRGPAARADLRARLAALRLAELREGVWLRPANLCRPLPGDLCEVAECCTARPGRPDRELAAALWPLETWAATARRLLAEVGRARRPAGRLAAYAAAVRHLLADPVLPEALLPGDWPGPALRDAYRDYQREQAGRLGGPGARP
;
A
#
# COMPACT_ATOMS: atom_id res chain seq x y z
N MET A 1 25.15 -29.14 -19.81
CA MET A 1 24.59 -27.87 -20.34
C MET A 1 23.86 -27.21 -19.18
N SER A 2 24.58 -26.41 -18.39
CA SER A 2 24.03 -25.72 -17.22
C SER A 2 23.31 -24.48 -17.71
N ILE A 3 22.02 -24.40 -17.44
CA ILE A 3 21.19 -23.23 -17.71
C ILE A 3 21.45 -22.26 -16.55
N ASP A 4 22.14 -21.17 -16.87
CA ASP A 4 22.38 -20.04 -15.97
C ASP A 4 21.03 -19.34 -15.77
N GLU A 5 20.40 -19.55 -14.61
CA GLU A 5 19.15 -18.91 -14.23
C GLU A 5 19.45 -17.45 -13.86
N PRO A 6 18.86 -16.45 -14.54
CA PRO A 6 19.19 -15.06 -14.27
C PRO A 6 18.75 -14.69 -12.85
N ALA A 7 19.72 -14.25 -12.04
CA ALA A 7 19.47 -13.74 -10.70
C ALA A 7 18.33 -12.71 -10.71
N PRO A 8 17.40 -12.76 -9.74
CA PRO A 8 16.26 -11.85 -9.71
C PRO A 8 16.75 -10.40 -9.70
N PRO A 9 16.10 -9.49 -10.45
CA PRO A 9 16.54 -8.11 -10.55
C PRO A 9 16.60 -7.48 -9.16
N GLY A 10 17.79 -6.98 -8.80
CA GLY A 10 18.01 -6.26 -7.55
C GLY A 10 17.03 -5.08 -7.39
N PRO A 11 16.76 -4.65 -6.15
CA PRO A 11 15.78 -3.60 -5.89
C PRO A 11 16.15 -2.32 -6.66
N ARG A 12 15.19 -1.80 -7.44
CA ARG A 12 15.35 -0.57 -8.23
C ARG A 12 15.86 0.58 -7.33
N PRO A 13 16.79 1.43 -7.81
CA PRO A 13 17.22 2.61 -7.08
C PRO A 13 16.01 3.46 -6.70
N LEU A 14 15.95 3.90 -5.44
CA LEU A 14 14.89 4.78 -4.98
C LEU A 14 14.95 6.11 -5.76
N SER A 15 13.83 6.50 -6.35
CA SER A 15 13.72 7.83 -6.96
C SER A 15 13.66 8.91 -5.87
N ALA A 16 14.23 10.09 -6.16
CA ALA A 16 14.13 11.25 -5.27
C ALA A 16 12.69 11.58 -4.86
N ARG A 17 11.73 11.33 -5.77
CA ARG A 17 10.31 11.42 -5.48
C ARG A 17 9.90 10.54 -4.30
N SER A 18 10.27 9.25 -4.31
CA SER A 18 9.91 8.31 -3.25
C SER A 18 10.48 8.71 -1.89
N VAL A 19 11.70 9.27 -1.88
CA VAL A 19 12.36 9.76 -0.66
C VAL A 19 11.61 10.96 -0.09
N VAL A 20 11.34 11.98 -0.92
CA VAL A 20 10.59 13.17 -0.52
C VAL A 20 9.22 12.81 0.05
N LEU A 21 8.49 11.87 -0.58
CA LEU A 21 7.21 11.41 -0.07
C LEU A 21 7.34 10.72 1.28
N SER A 22 8.33 9.85 1.46
CA SER A 22 8.54 9.19 2.75
C SER A 22 8.88 10.18 3.87
N LEU A 23 9.64 11.24 3.57
CA LEU A 23 10.01 12.27 4.56
C LEU A 23 8.79 13.11 4.96
N LEU A 24 8.00 13.60 3.99
CA LEU A 24 6.80 14.38 4.26
C LEU A 24 5.71 13.57 4.98
N LEU A 25 5.67 12.25 4.78
CA LEU A 25 4.77 11.35 5.52
C LEU A 25 5.16 11.17 6.99
N GLY A 26 6.44 11.33 7.33
CA GLY A 26 6.94 11.29 8.70
C GLY A 26 6.85 12.64 9.43
N ALA A 27 6.65 13.74 8.70
CA ALA A 27 6.55 15.07 9.27
C ALA A 27 5.14 15.37 9.79
N HIS A 28 5.04 16.03 10.95
CA HIS A 28 3.77 16.51 11.48
C HIS A 28 3.87 17.99 11.87
N PRO A 29 3.20 18.93 11.16
CA PRO A 29 2.38 18.71 9.95
C PRO A 29 3.22 18.21 8.73
N PRO A 30 2.61 17.66 7.67
CA PRO A 30 3.31 17.08 6.51
C PRO A 30 3.86 18.17 5.56
N GLU A 31 4.60 19.11 6.11
CA GLU A 31 5.21 20.26 5.46
C GLU A 31 6.64 20.43 5.96
N LEU A 32 7.58 20.56 5.02
CA LEU A 32 8.98 20.77 5.35
C LEU A 32 9.58 21.86 4.45
N PRO A 33 10.51 22.68 4.97
CA PRO A 33 11.27 23.63 4.18
C PRO A 33 12.01 22.95 3.03
N GLY A 34 12.07 23.60 1.87
CA GLY A 34 12.75 23.05 0.69
C GLY A 34 14.24 22.79 0.92
N ARG A 35 14.90 23.61 1.77
CA ARG A 35 16.31 23.42 2.14
C ARG A 35 16.48 22.16 3.00
N ASP A 36 15.60 21.94 3.96
CA ASP A 36 15.61 20.81 4.88
C ASP A 36 15.32 19.52 4.10
N LEU A 37 14.36 19.54 3.17
CA LEU A 37 14.10 18.42 2.26
C LEU A 37 15.33 18.06 1.42
N VAL A 38 16.04 19.05 0.88
CA VAL A 38 17.27 18.81 0.09
C VAL A 38 18.37 18.20 0.96
N GLN A 39 18.53 18.67 2.21
CA GLN A 39 19.50 18.12 3.17
C GLN A 39 19.15 16.67 3.57
N LEU A 40 17.90 16.41 3.94
CA LEU A 40 17.43 15.08 4.33
C LEU A 40 17.52 14.09 3.17
N VAL A 41 17.20 14.52 1.94
CA VAL A 41 17.32 13.67 0.74
C VAL A 41 18.78 13.32 0.43
N ALA A 42 19.75 14.15 0.84
CA ALA A 42 21.17 13.85 0.65
C ALA A 42 21.64 12.63 1.45
N GLU A 43 21.02 12.33 2.60
CA GLU A 43 21.29 11.12 3.39
C GLU A 43 20.97 9.82 2.63
N PHE A 44 20.17 9.92 1.56
CA PHE A 44 19.82 8.82 0.67
C PHE A 44 20.74 8.74 -0.56
N GLY A 45 21.83 9.51 -0.59
CA GLY A 45 22.80 9.55 -1.69
C GLY A 45 22.33 10.33 -2.92
N ILE A 46 21.35 11.23 -2.75
CA ILE A 46 20.79 12.02 -3.85
C ILE A 46 21.37 13.44 -3.78
N GLY A 47 22.03 13.87 -4.86
CA GLY A 47 22.61 15.20 -4.95
C GLY A 47 21.58 16.33 -4.89
N ALA A 48 21.98 17.49 -4.38
CA ALA A 48 21.10 18.63 -4.18
C ALA A 48 20.42 19.14 -5.48
N SER A 49 21.12 19.09 -6.61
CA SER A 49 20.55 19.44 -7.92
C SER A 49 19.40 18.50 -8.31
N THR A 50 19.59 17.19 -8.16
CA THR A 50 18.58 16.16 -8.41
C THR A 50 17.39 16.31 -7.47
N ALA A 51 17.63 16.60 -6.18
CA ALA A 51 16.58 16.82 -5.20
C ALA A 51 15.71 18.03 -5.56
N ARG A 52 16.31 19.18 -5.86
CA ARG A 52 15.58 20.40 -6.28
C ARG A 52 14.79 20.18 -7.57
N ALA A 53 15.39 19.52 -8.56
CA ALA A 53 14.70 19.20 -9.80
C ALA A 53 13.50 18.26 -9.58
N ALA A 54 13.64 17.27 -8.68
CA ALA A 54 12.54 16.38 -8.31
C ALA A 54 11.40 17.14 -7.60
N LEU A 55 11.71 18.02 -6.63
CA LEU A 55 10.72 18.85 -5.95
C LEU A 55 9.93 19.72 -6.93
N SER A 56 10.63 20.39 -7.86
CA SER A 56 9.99 21.20 -8.90
C SER A 56 9.09 20.36 -9.81
N ARG A 57 9.55 19.19 -10.27
CA ARG A 57 8.71 18.29 -11.10
C ARG A 57 7.49 17.77 -10.34
N MET A 58 7.64 17.44 -9.05
CA MET A 58 6.53 16.98 -8.22
C MET A 58 5.50 18.09 -7.99
N ALA A 59 5.94 19.33 -7.78
CA ALA A 59 5.03 20.47 -7.69
C ALA A 59 4.29 20.71 -9.01
N ALA A 60 5.00 20.68 -10.14
CA ALA A 60 4.40 20.84 -11.48
C ALA A 60 3.41 19.71 -11.81
N ALA A 61 3.68 18.48 -11.37
CA ALA A 61 2.79 17.34 -11.53
C ALA A 61 1.60 17.32 -10.53
N GLY A 62 1.48 18.33 -9.66
CA GLY A 62 0.42 18.44 -8.67
C GLY A 62 0.55 17.46 -7.49
N ASP A 63 1.74 16.91 -7.26
CA ASP A 63 2.01 16.01 -6.12
C ASP A 63 2.38 16.76 -4.85
N LEU A 64 2.95 17.96 -5.01
CA LEU A 64 3.29 18.87 -3.92
C LEU A 64 2.61 20.23 -4.14
N ARG A 65 2.20 20.86 -3.04
CA ARG A 65 1.85 22.28 -2.98
C ARG A 65 3.07 23.03 -2.45
N ARG A 66 3.49 24.10 -3.13
CA ARG A 66 4.41 25.08 -2.53
C ARG A 66 3.62 25.89 -1.49
N THR A 67 4.21 26.07 -0.34
CA THR A 67 3.73 26.94 0.73
C THR A 67 4.73 28.07 0.93
N GLU A 68 4.42 29.03 1.79
CA GLU A 68 5.37 30.10 2.16
C GLU A 68 6.63 29.54 2.83
N THR A 69 6.49 28.44 3.58
CA THR A 69 7.59 27.86 4.36
C THR A 69 8.30 26.69 3.67
N GLY A 70 7.72 26.11 2.60
CA GLY A 70 8.32 24.99 1.90
C GLY A 70 7.39 24.22 0.96
N TYR A 71 7.33 22.90 1.15
CA TYR A 71 6.51 21.99 0.36
C TYR A 71 5.64 21.12 1.25
N ARG A 72 4.37 20.95 0.84
CA ARG A 72 3.39 20.06 1.45
C ARG A 72 2.86 19.06 0.42
N LEU A 73 2.43 17.88 0.86
CA LEU A 73 1.71 16.93 0.01
C LEU A 73 0.40 17.54 -0.53
N SER A 74 0.06 17.27 -1.79
CA SER A 74 -1.25 17.66 -2.34
C SER A 74 -2.38 16.78 -1.80
N ASP A 75 -3.62 17.27 -1.87
CA ASP A 75 -4.83 16.55 -1.42
C ASP A 75 -4.97 15.17 -2.08
N ARG A 76 -4.64 15.08 -3.37
CA ARG A 76 -4.62 13.81 -4.12
C ARG A 76 -3.66 12.79 -3.51
N LEU A 77 -2.51 13.26 -3.05
CA LEU A 77 -1.46 12.40 -2.51
C LEU A 77 -1.71 12.06 -1.04
N LEU A 78 -2.35 12.96 -0.30
CA LEU A 78 -2.94 12.67 1.02
C LEU A 78 -4.03 11.59 0.91
N GLU A 79 -4.88 11.63 -0.10
CA GLU A 79 -5.88 10.56 -0.32
C GLU A 79 -5.23 9.22 -0.67
N ARG A 80 -4.15 9.24 -1.47
CA ARG A 80 -3.33 8.05 -1.71
C ARG A 80 -2.68 7.54 -0.42
N GLN A 81 -2.21 8.42 0.46
CA GLN A 81 -1.68 8.03 1.76
C GLN A 81 -2.76 7.38 2.61
N ARG A 82 -3.96 7.96 2.71
CA ARG A 82 -5.06 7.38 3.51
C ARG A 82 -5.32 5.92 3.13
N ARG A 83 -5.25 5.59 1.85
CA ARG A 83 -5.33 4.19 1.37
C ARG A 83 -4.16 3.32 1.83
N GLN A 84 -2.95 3.86 1.92
CA GLN A 84 -1.79 3.15 2.49
C GLN A 84 -1.97 2.94 4.00
N ASP A 85 -2.43 3.96 4.72
CA ASP A 85 -2.69 3.88 6.15
C ASP A 85 -3.79 2.85 6.45
N GLU A 86 -4.84 2.79 5.63
CA GLU A 86 -5.87 1.75 5.72
C GLU A 86 -5.32 0.34 5.43
N ALA A 87 -4.39 0.20 4.48
CA ALA A 87 -3.74 -1.09 4.23
C ALA A 87 -2.87 -1.54 5.41
N VAL A 88 -2.22 -0.59 6.08
CA VAL A 88 -1.36 -0.82 7.25
C VAL A 88 -2.17 -1.02 8.53
N ARG A 89 -3.33 -0.37 8.65
CA ARG A 89 -4.24 -0.44 9.79
C ARG A 89 -5.68 -0.66 9.32
N PRO A 90 -5.99 -1.84 8.77
CA PRO A 90 -7.34 -2.14 8.37
C PRO A 90 -8.24 -2.17 9.61
N ARG A 91 -9.40 -1.52 9.52
CA ARG A 91 -10.44 -1.63 10.55
C ARG A 91 -11.30 -2.84 10.26
N THR A 92 -11.26 -3.81 11.16
CA THR A 92 -12.01 -5.05 11.05
C THR A 92 -12.99 -5.20 12.20
N ARG A 93 -14.03 -6.01 11.97
CA ARG A 93 -14.99 -6.50 12.97
C ARG A 93 -14.92 -8.02 13.03
N ALA A 94 -15.47 -8.60 14.11
CA ALA A 94 -15.66 -10.04 14.20
C ALA A 94 -16.49 -10.52 12.99
N TRP A 95 -16.07 -11.65 12.42
CA TRP A 95 -16.70 -12.23 11.25
C TRP A 95 -17.55 -13.44 11.65
N ASP A 96 -18.76 -13.51 11.11
CA ASP A 96 -19.82 -14.44 11.50
C ASP A 96 -20.22 -15.41 10.37
N GLY A 97 -19.39 -15.49 9.31
CA GLY A 97 -19.63 -16.32 8.13
C GLY A 97 -20.17 -15.56 6.92
N ASP A 98 -20.58 -14.29 7.05
CA ASP A 98 -21.13 -13.53 5.93
C ASP A 98 -20.06 -13.06 4.94
N TRP A 99 -20.33 -13.19 3.64
CA TRP A 99 -19.51 -12.64 2.57
C TRP A 99 -20.25 -11.47 1.91
N GLU A 100 -19.55 -10.37 1.67
CA GLU A 100 -20.01 -9.32 0.76
C GLU A 100 -19.74 -9.79 -0.67
N MET A 101 -20.79 -9.89 -1.47
CA MET A 101 -20.74 -10.30 -2.86
C MET A 101 -21.17 -9.15 -3.77
N VAL A 102 -20.44 -8.97 -4.85
CA VAL A 102 -20.70 -7.97 -5.89
C VAL A 102 -20.88 -8.70 -7.21
N VAL A 103 -22.07 -8.57 -7.80
CA VAL A 103 -22.42 -9.15 -9.10
C VAL A 103 -22.50 -8.03 -10.13
N ILE A 104 -21.62 -8.07 -11.11
CA ILE A 104 -21.56 -7.05 -12.16
C ILE A 104 -22.74 -7.21 -13.11
N THR A 105 -23.62 -6.21 -13.14
CA THR A 105 -24.83 -6.18 -13.97
C THR A 105 -24.67 -5.30 -15.20
N ALA A 106 -23.76 -4.31 -15.18
CA ALA A 106 -23.54 -3.43 -16.33
C ALA A 106 -22.92 -4.16 -17.53
N THR A 107 -23.59 -4.07 -18.67
CA THR A 107 -23.18 -4.64 -19.97
C THR A 107 -22.51 -3.60 -20.87
N GLY A 108 -21.94 -4.01 -22.00
CA GLY A 108 -21.44 -3.08 -23.04
C GLY A 108 -20.18 -2.28 -22.69
N ARG A 109 -19.49 -2.60 -21.59
CA ARG A 109 -18.27 -1.88 -21.19
C ARG A 109 -17.05 -2.25 -22.05
N GLY A 110 -16.36 -1.21 -22.54
CA GLY A 110 -15.09 -1.37 -23.24
C GLY A 110 -13.98 -1.97 -22.36
N PRO A 111 -12.90 -2.50 -22.96
CA PRO A 111 -11.81 -3.15 -22.23
C PRO A 111 -11.20 -2.30 -21.11
N ALA A 112 -10.99 -1.01 -21.35
CA ALA A 112 -10.44 -0.08 -20.36
C ALA A 112 -11.35 0.07 -19.13
N ALA A 113 -12.64 0.35 -19.34
CA ALA A 113 -13.61 0.49 -18.25
C ALA A 113 -13.76 -0.81 -17.44
N ARG A 114 -13.62 -1.98 -18.08
CA ARG A 114 -13.58 -3.28 -17.38
C ARG A 114 -12.32 -3.43 -16.54
N ALA A 115 -11.15 -3.10 -17.07
CA ALA A 115 -9.90 -3.15 -16.32
C ALA A 115 -9.91 -2.20 -15.10
N ASP A 116 -10.45 -0.99 -15.27
CA ASP A 116 -10.59 0.00 -14.20
C ASP A 116 -11.52 -0.50 -13.09
N LEU A 117 -12.67 -1.09 -13.45
CA LEU A 117 -13.57 -1.69 -12.45
C LEU A 117 -12.87 -2.83 -11.70
N ARG A 118 -12.17 -3.74 -12.39
CA ARG A 118 -11.47 -4.85 -11.74
C ARG A 118 -10.41 -4.34 -10.76
N ALA A 119 -9.63 -3.34 -11.16
CA ALA A 119 -8.66 -2.69 -10.27
C ALA A 119 -9.32 -2.05 -9.05
N ARG A 120 -10.49 -1.41 -9.26
CA ARG A 120 -11.29 -0.82 -8.19
C ARG A 120 -11.81 -1.87 -7.20
N LEU A 121 -12.36 -2.99 -7.67
CA LEU A 121 -12.86 -4.08 -6.82
C LEU A 121 -11.72 -4.76 -6.04
N ALA A 122 -10.57 -4.98 -6.68
CA ALA A 122 -9.38 -5.50 -6.01
C ALA A 122 -8.86 -4.53 -4.92
N ALA A 123 -8.91 -3.21 -5.17
CA ALA A 123 -8.59 -2.21 -4.14
C ALA A 123 -9.57 -2.24 -2.95
N LEU A 124 -10.80 -2.70 -3.20
CA LEU A 124 -11.80 -2.98 -2.16
C LEU A 124 -11.62 -4.33 -1.47
N ARG A 125 -10.56 -5.09 -1.77
CA ARG A 125 -10.29 -6.45 -1.24
C ARG A 125 -11.27 -7.51 -1.70
N LEU A 126 -12.05 -7.24 -2.73
CA LEU A 126 -12.84 -8.26 -3.39
C LEU A 126 -11.94 -9.10 -4.29
N ALA A 127 -12.13 -10.42 -4.26
CA ALA A 127 -11.53 -11.34 -5.21
C ALA A 127 -12.58 -11.85 -6.19
N GLU A 128 -12.17 -12.08 -7.42
CA GLU A 128 -13.05 -12.61 -8.45
C GLU A 128 -13.21 -14.11 -8.27
N LEU A 129 -14.45 -14.55 -8.03
CA LEU A 129 -14.80 -15.97 -8.02
C LEU A 129 -14.89 -16.52 -9.45
N ARG A 130 -15.50 -15.74 -10.33
CA ARG A 130 -15.68 -15.98 -11.76
C ARG A 130 -15.97 -14.64 -12.44
N GLU A 131 -15.95 -14.60 -13.76
CA GLU A 131 -16.26 -13.39 -14.51
C GLU A 131 -17.55 -12.72 -14.00
N GLY A 132 -17.40 -11.48 -13.53
CA GLY A 132 -18.49 -10.65 -13.03
C GLY A 132 -18.96 -10.94 -11.60
N VAL A 133 -18.38 -11.89 -10.88
CA VAL A 133 -18.77 -12.23 -9.50
C VAL A 133 -17.58 -12.09 -8.57
N TRP A 134 -17.71 -11.20 -7.59
CA TRP A 134 -16.62 -10.76 -6.73
C TRP A 134 -17.02 -10.87 -5.26
N LEU A 135 -16.15 -11.40 -4.40
CA LEU A 135 -16.47 -11.65 -3.00
C LEU A 135 -15.35 -11.20 -2.06
N ARG A 136 -15.73 -10.86 -0.82
CA ARG A 136 -14.82 -10.78 0.32
C ARG A 136 -15.57 -11.16 1.61
N PRO A 137 -14.88 -11.64 2.66
CA PRO A 137 -15.53 -11.79 3.96
C PRO A 137 -16.04 -10.42 4.45
N ALA A 138 -17.20 -10.39 5.10
CA ALA A 138 -17.83 -9.16 5.61
C ALA A 138 -17.15 -8.65 6.91
N ASN A 139 -15.84 -8.84 7.06
CA ASN A 139 -15.09 -8.47 8.25
C ASN A 139 -14.54 -7.03 8.20
N LEU A 140 -14.55 -6.37 7.04
CA LEU A 140 -14.09 -4.99 6.91
C LEU A 140 -15.15 -4.01 7.39
N CYS A 141 -14.77 -3.02 8.21
CA CYS A 141 -15.67 -1.95 8.65
C CYS A 141 -15.96 -0.93 7.54
N ARG A 142 -15.12 -0.89 6.49
CA ARG A 142 -15.31 0.00 5.35
C ARG A 142 -16.41 -0.58 4.44
N PRO A 143 -17.55 0.14 4.25
CA PRO A 143 -18.62 -0.32 3.37
C PRO A 143 -18.17 -0.31 1.91
N LEU A 144 -18.89 -1.06 1.07
CA LEU A 144 -18.78 -0.92 -0.38
C LEU A 144 -19.27 0.48 -0.81
N PRO A 145 -18.55 1.18 -1.70
CA PRO A 145 -18.97 2.48 -2.22
C PRO A 145 -20.35 2.42 -2.88
N GLY A 146 -21.25 3.37 -2.56
CA GLY A 146 -22.63 3.35 -3.05
C GLY A 146 -22.78 3.51 -4.56
N ASP A 147 -21.81 4.15 -5.23
CA ASP A 147 -21.77 4.27 -6.69
C ASP A 147 -21.45 2.94 -7.39
N LEU A 148 -21.06 1.88 -6.66
CA LEU A 148 -21.01 0.53 -7.24
C LEU A 148 -22.40 0.04 -7.66
N CYS A 149 -23.47 0.51 -7.00
CA CYS A 149 -24.85 0.14 -7.34
C CYS A 149 -25.26 0.59 -8.76
N GLU A 150 -24.54 1.54 -9.37
CA GLU A 150 -24.77 1.97 -10.75
C GLU A 150 -24.36 0.90 -11.78
N VAL A 151 -23.46 -0.02 -11.38
CA VAL A 151 -22.83 -0.98 -12.30
C VAL A 151 -22.83 -2.43 -11.81
N ALA A 152 -23.35 -2.66 -10.61
CA ALA A 152 -23.35 -3.96 -9.93
C ALA A 152 -24.46 -4.06 -8.89
N GLU A 153 -24.91 -5.28 -8.63
CA GLU A 153 -25.74 -5.63 -7.48
C GLU A 153 -24.83 -6.04 -6.31
N CYS A 154 -25.10 -5.53 -5.11
CA CYS A 154 -24.38 -5.91 -3.90
C CYS A 154 -25.29 -6.77 -3.00
N CYS A 155 -24.82 -7.95 -2.63
CA CYS A 155 -25.56 -8.88 -1.79
C CYS A 155 -24.70 -9.45 -0.66
N THR A 156 -25.36 -10.00 0.35
CA THR A 156 -24.71 -10.82 1.38
C THR A 156 -24.89 -12.28 1.01
N ALA A 157 -23.81 -13.07 1.12
CA ALA A 157 -23.82 -14.48 0.75
C ALA A 157 -23.16 -15.34 1.84
N ARG A 158 -23.64 -16.59 1.94
CA ARG A 158 -22.96 -17.68 2.67
C ARG A 158 -22.71 -18.82 1.70
N PRO A 159 -21.53 -18.86 1.06
CA PRO A 159 -21.20 -19.90 0.08
C PRO A 159 -21.28 -21.30 0.70
N GLY A 160 -21.79 -22.28 -0.05
CA GLY A 160 -22.03 -23.64 0.48
C GLY A 160 -20.77 -24.50 0.66
N ARG A 161 -19.60 -24.03 0.20
CA ARG A 161 -18.31 -24.71 0.40
C ARG A 161 -17.61 -24.20 1.67
N PRO A 162 -16.70 -24.95 2.29
CA PRO A 162 -15.95 -24.48 3.45
C PRO A 162 -15.23 -23.16 3.19
N ASP A 163 -15.37 -22.20 4.10
CA ASP A 163 -14.89 -20.83 3.88
C ASP A 163 -13.37 -20.74 3.70
N ARG A 164 -12.61 -21.62 4.35
CA ARG A 164 -11.15 -21.72 4.18
C ARG A 164 -10.76 -22.14 2.77
N GLU A 165 -11.49 -23.09 2.18
CA GLU A 165 -11.26 -23.53 0.81
C GLU A 165 -11.64 -22.44 -0.19
N LEU A 166 -12.75 -21.73 0.07
CA LEU A 166 -13.13 -20.56 -0.71
C LEU A 166 -12.04 -19.48 -0.66
N ALA A 167 -11.53 -19.13 0.53
CA ALA A 167 -10.47 -18.14 0.67
C ALA A 167 -9.18 -18.56 -0.05
N ALA A 168 -8.77 -19.82 0.07
CA ALA A 168 -7.60 -20.35 -0.63
C ALA A 168 -7.77 -20.38 -2.17
N ALA A 169 -9.00 -20.52 -2.67
CA ALA A 169 -9.30 -20.45 -4.10
C ALA A 169 -9.34 -19.00 -4.64
N LEU A 170 -9.73 -18.05 -3.80
CA LEU A 170 -9.88 -16.63 -4.18
C LEU A 170 -8.55 -15.86 -4.13
N TRP A 171 -7.67 -16.20 -3.21
CA TRP A 171 -6.39 -15.52 -3.02
C TRP A 171 -5.23 -16.51 -3.02
N PRO A 172 -4.08 -16.17 -3.63
CA PRO A 172 -2.87 -16.98 -3.57
C PRO A 172 -2.18 -16.80 -2.21
N LEU A 173 -2.79 -17.33 -1.14
CA LEU A 173 -2.39 -17.07 0.26
C LEU A 173 -0.95 -17.49 0.54
N GLU A 174 -0.53 -18.67 0.11
CA GLU A 174 0.83 -19.16 0.31
C GLU A 174 1.88 -18.29 -0.40
N THR A 175 1.62 -17.92 -1.66
CA THR A 175 2.50 -17.04 -2.44
C THR A 175 2.59 -15.65 -1.80
N TRP A 176 1.47 -15.14 -1.31
CA TRP A 176 1.44 -13.85 -0.60
C TRP A 176 2.25 -13.92 0.70
N ALA A 177 2.06 -14.99 1.49
CA ALA A 177 2.78 -15.21 2.75
C ALA A 177 4.29 -15.38 2.52
N ALA A 178 4.71 -16.17 1.52
CA ALA A 178 6.11 -16.34 1.17
C ALA A 178 6.78 -15.00 0.79
N THR A 179 6.08 -14.18 -0.02
CA THR A 179 6.57 -12.85 -0.39
C THR A 179 6.67 -11.92 0.83
N ALA A 180 5.68 -11.94 1.71
CA ALA A 180 5.68 -11.14 2.93
C ALA A 180 6.84 -11.53 3.88
N ARG A 181 7.12 -12.83 4.04
CA ARG A 181 8.26 -13.33 4.84
C ARG A 181 9.60 -12.90 4.25
N ARG A 182 9.75 -12.96 2.91
CA ARG A 182 10.94 -12.43 2.23
C ARG A 182 11.12 -10.94 2.50
N LEU A 183 10.05 -10.16 2.39
CA LEU A 183 10.07 -8.71 2.65
C LEU A 183 10.41 -8.39 4.11
N LEU A 184 9.87 -9.15 5.08
CA LEU A 184 10.25 -9.04 6.49
C LEU A 184 11.75 -9.27 6.68
N ALA A 185 12.31 -10.30 6.04
CA ALA A 185 13.74 -10.59 6.12
C ALA A 185 14.60 -9.50 5.44
N GLU A 186 14.16 -8.94 4.32
CA GLU A 186 14.82 -7.80 3.65
C GLU A 186 14.82 -6.56 4.55
N VAL A 187 13.67 -6.23 5.14
CA VAL A 187 13.52 -5.14 6.10
C VAL A 187 14.47 -5.33 7.29
N GLY A 188 14.53 -6.54 7.85
CA GLY A 188 15.39 -6.87 9.00
C GLY A 188 16.90 -6.82 8.69
N ARG A 189 17.31 -6.97 7.43
CA ARG A 189 18.72 -6.91 6.99
C ARG A 189 19.15 -5.52 6.53
N ALA A 190 18.21 -4.67 6.10
CA ALA A 190 18.54 -3.36 5.57
C ALA A 190 19.15 -2.45 6.66
N ARG A 191 20.40 -1.99 6.43
CA ARG A 191 21.12 -1.11 7.37
C ARG A 191 21.17 0.35 6.90
N ARG A 192 21.34 0.58 5.60
CA ARG A 192 21.43 1.93 5.02
C ARG A 192 20.04 2.56 4.85
N PRO A 193 19.86 3.88 5.04
CA PRO A 193 18.57 4.57 4.90
C PRO A 193 17.85 4.27 3.58
N ALA A 194 18.56 4.36 2.44
CA ALA A 194 18.00 4.03 1.13
C ALA A 194 17.56 2.56 1.01
N GLY A 195 18.33 1.62 1.54
CA GLY A 195 17.95 0.21 1.55
C GLY A 195 16.69 -0.04 2.40
N ARG A 196 16.62 0.58 3.59
CA ARG A 196 15.46 0.47 4.49
C ARG A 196 14.21 1.03 3.83
N LEU A 197 14.28 2.23 3.27
CA LEU A 197 13.15 2.85 2.59
C LEU A 197 12.68 2.01 1.38
N ALA A 198 13.60 1.42 0.60
CA ALA A 198 13.22 0.56 -0.52
C ALA A 198 12.49 -0.69 -0.06
N ALA A 199 13.00 -1.35 0.98
CA ALA A 199 12.39 -2.54 1.57
C ALA A 199 11.00 -2.23 2.15
N TYR A 200 10.85 -1.15 2.91
CA TYR A 200 9.54 -0.74 3.43
C TYR A 200 8.57 -0.27 2.34
N ALA A 201 9.04 0.39 1.28
CA ALA A 201 8.19 0.72 0.14
C ALA A 201 7.68 -0.54 -0.57
N ALA A 202 8.49 -1.61 -0.63
CA ALA A 202 8.06 -2.91 -1.13
C ALA A 202 7.06 -3.58 -0.18
N ALA A 203 7.30 -3.55 1.14
CA ALA A 203 6.37 -4.01 2.16
C ALA A 203 4.98 -3.35 2.06
N VAL A 204 4.93 -2.02 1.94
CA VAL A 204 3.66 -1.28 1.79
C VAL A 204 2.94 -1.65 0.50
N ARG A 205 3.67 -1.78 -0.62
CA ARG A 205 3.07 -2.25 -1.89
C ARG A 205 2.49 -3.66 -1.76
N HIS A 206 3.12 -4.53 -0.97
CA HIS A 206 2.63 -5.88 -0.71
C HIS A 206 1.40 -5.88 0.21
N LEU A 207 1.39 -5.05 1.25
CA LEU A 207 0.23 -4.84 2.13
C LEU A 207 -0.98 -4.24 1.37
N LEU A 208 -0.73 -3.46 0.32
CA LEU A 208 -1.79 -2.99 -0.59
C LEU A 208 -2.47 -4.13 -1.35
N ALA A 209 -1.93 -5.36 -1.36
CA ALA A 209 -2.55 -6.55 -1.92
C ALA A 209 -3.01 -7.57 -0.85
N ASP A 210 -2.81 -7.28 0.45
CA ASP A 210 -3.27 -8.15 1.53
C ASP A 210 -4.80 -8.28 1.49
N PRO A 211 -5.37 -9.51 1.48
CA PRO A 211 -6.82 -9.71 1.49
C PRO A 211 -7.51 -9.27 2.78
N VAL A 212 -6.76 -9.12 3.88
CA VAL A 212 -7.29 -8.77 5.21
C VAL A 212 -8.37 -9.74 5.66
N LEU A 213 -8.10 -11.04 5.51
CA LEU A 213 -9.03 -12.08 5.93
C LEU A 213 -9.21 -12.08 7.46
N PRO A 214 -10.40 -12.49 7.95
CA PRO A 214 -10.60 -12.78 9.36
C PRO A 214 -9.71 -13.95 9.81
N GLU A 215 -9.33 -13.97 11.08
CA GLU A 215 -8.38 -14.94 11.65
C GLU A 215 -8.77 -16.40 11.38
N ALA A 216 -10.07 -16.71 11.43
CA ALA A 216 -10.60 -18.05 11.15
C ALA A 216 -10.25 -18.57 9.73
N LEU A 217 -9.98 -17.68 8.77
CA LEU A 217 -9.67 -18.01 7.38
C LEU A 217 -8.17 -17.90 7.04
N LEU A 218 -7.35 -17.44 7.98
CA LEU A 218 -5.91 -17.31 7.75
C LEU A 218 -5.21 -18.68 7.87
N PRO A 219 -4.21 -18.96 7.03
CA PRO A 219 -3.26 -20.03 7.28
C PRO A 219 -2.51 -19.79 8.60
N GLY A 220 -1.95 -20.87 9.17
CA GLY A 220 -1.04 -20.76 10.31
C GLY A 220 0.15 -19.84 10.00
N ASP A 221 0.62 -19.10 11.02
CA ASP A 221 1.76 -18.19 10.94
C ASP A 221 1.65 -17.15 9.81
N TRP A 222 0.47 -16.56 9.66
CA TRP A 222 0.22 -15.52 8.68
C TRP A 222 1.10 -14.28 8.94
N PRO A 223 1.95 -13.84 7.99
CA PRO A 223 2.95 -12.79 8.22
C PRO A 223 2.39 -11.36 8.13
N GLY A 224 1.08 -11.20 7.87
CA GLY A 224 0.44 -9.90 7.68
C GLY A 224 0.58 -8.94 8.87
N PRO A 225 0.30 -9.37 10.12
CA PRO A 225 0.48 -8.53 11.31
C PRO A 225 1.95 -8.10 11.51
N ALA A 226 2.90 -9.02 11.41
CA ALA A 226 4.32 -8.72 11.57
C ALA A 226 4.82 -7.69 10.54
N LEU A 227 4.37 -7.78 9.28
CA LEU A 227 4.74 -6.81 8.24
C LEU A 227 4.16 -5.41 8.51
N ARG A 228 2.94 -5.33 9.04
CA ARG A 228 2.32 -4.06 9.47
C ARG A 228 3.06 -3.44 10.65
N ASP A 229 3.43 -4.25 11.64
CA ASP A 229 4.13 -3.80 12.83
C ASP A 229 5.52 -3.28 12.49
N ALA A 230 6.29 -4.00 11.67
CA ALA A 230 7.59 -3.53 11.20
C ALA A 230 7.48 -2.16 10.49
N TYR A 231 6.47 -1.98 9.63
CA TYR A 231 6.26 -0.70 8.95
C TYR A 231 5.84 0.43 9.91
N ARG A 232 5.00 0.14 10.92
CA ARG A 232 4.63 1.10 11.96
C ARG A 232 5.84 1.52 12.80
N ASP A 233 6.72 0.58 13.14
CA ASP A 233 7.97 0.88 13.86
C ASP A 233 8.86 1.81 13.06
N TYR A 234 9.03 1.51 11.77
CA TYR A 234 9.75 2.39 10.86
C TYR A 234 9.14 3.79 10.77
N GLN A 235 7.81 3.92 10.64
CA GLN A 235 7.16 5.22 10.62
C GLN A 235 7.41 6.01 11.91
N ARG A 236 7.36 5.36 13.08
CA ARG A 236 7.67 5.98 14.38
C ARG A 236 9.12 6.44 14.46
N GLU A 237 10.06 5.62 14.02
CA GLU A 237 11.47 6.00 13.96
C GLU A 237 11.71 7.22 13.05
N GLN A 238 11.07 7.27 11.88
CA GLN A 238 11.22 8.40 10.95
C GLN A 238 10.61 9.68 11.52
N ALA A 239 9.43 9.61 12.14
CA ALA A 239 8.82 10.75 12.80
C ALA A 239 9.71 11.28 13.95
N GLY A 240 10.30 10.38 14.75
CA GLY A 240 11.23 10.76 15.82
C GLY A 240 12.50 11.46 15.31
N ARG A 241 13.02 11.05 14.14
CA ARG A 241 14.18 11.72 13.50
C ARG A 241 13.85 13.13 13.03
N LEU A 242 12.64 13.33 12.50
CA LEU A 242 12.19 14.64 12.01
C LEU A 242 11.74 15.58 13.14
N GLY A 243 11.31 15.04 14.29
CA GLY A 243 10.92 15.78 15.48
C GLY A 243 12.03 16.01 16.51
N GLY A 244 13.25 15.54 16.27
CA GLY A 244 14.41 15.75 17.14
C GLY A 244 14.92 17.21 17.12
N PRO A 245 15.58 17.69 18.20
CA PRO A 245 15.97 19.09 18.38
C PRO A 245 17.09 19.50 17.40
N GLY A 246 16.72 19.81 16.17
CA GLY A 246 17.60 20.34 15.12
C GLY A 246 16.95 21.41 14.24
N ALA A 247 15.66 21.72 14.46
CA ALA A 247 14.95 22.79 13.76
C ALA A 247 14.85 24.05 14.63
N ARG A 248 15.96 24.80 14.73
CA ARG A 248 16.05 26.26 14.96
C ARG A 248 17.53 26.67 15.03
N PRO A 249 17.90 27.91 14.67
CA PRO A 249 17.06 29.12 14.54
C PRO A 249 16.51 29.37 13.13
#